data_AF-A0A936WX10-F1
#
_entry.id   AF-A0A936WX10-F1
#
_cell.length_a   1.000
_cell.length_b   1.000
_cell.length_c   1.000
_cell.angle_alpha   90.00
_cell.angle_beta   90.00
_cell.angle_gamma   90.00
#
_symmetry.space_group_name_H-M   'P 1'
#
loop_
_entity.id
_entity.type
_entity.pdbx_description
1 polymer ?
#
loop_
_entity_poly.entity_id
_entity_poly.type
_entity_poly.pdbx_seq_one_letter_code
_entity_poly.pdbx_strand_id
1 'polypeptide(L)'
;MKHPVGEYLFYRGLFPISSIAIILNKSEKQVEEILQCLPIPIEFKNLKGPQRAGFLEFNYYMQNQLLKDTDYMCMWHGLEVRVPFLDKDFIDLCNSIEPSIKFNRPIGKYLLVEAFKDKRQSRFGIGKSGFTFPFDEWFRNKKGFFK
;
A
#
# COMPACT_ATOMS: atom_id res chain seq x y z
N MET A 1 7.48 -19.92 1.10
CA MET A 1 8.37 -19.02 0.33
C MET A 1 9.37 -18.37 1.30
N LYS A 2 10.69 -18.37 1.06
CA LYS A 2 11.69 -17.77 1.98
C LYS A 2 12.15 -16.36 1.58
N HIS A 3 11.63 -15.82 0.48
CA HIS A 3 12.02 -14.53 -0.08
C HIS A 3 11.07 -13.43 0.39
N PRO A 4 11.53 -12.34 1.04
CA PRO A 4 10.66 -11.37 1.71
C PRO A 4 9.75 -10.60 0.75
N VAL A 5 10.22 -10.28 -0.46
CA VAL A 5 9.40 -9.64 -1.49
C VAL A 5 8.40 -10.64 -2.07
N GLY A 6 8.82 -11.89 -2.30
CA GLY A 6 7.94 -12.93 -2.83
C GLY A 6 6.81 -13.26 -1.85
N GLU A 7 7.13 -13.36 -0.56
CA GLU A 7 6.16 -13.53 0.52
C GLU A 7 5.19 -12.34 0.61
N TYR A 8 5.70 -11.10 0.53
CA TYR A 8 4.86 -9.91 0.51
C TYR A 8 3.88 -9.90 -0.67
N LEU A 9 4.37 -10.19 -1.87
CA LEU A 9 3.54 -10.27 -3.08
C LEU A 9 2.55 -11.43 -3.03
N PHE A 10 2.88 -12.52 -2.33
CA PHE A 10 1.92 -13.59 -2.07
C PHE A 10 0.76 -13.10 -1.18
N TYR A 11 1.03 -12.35 -0.11
CA TYR A 11 -0.01 -11.80 0.76
C TYR A 11 -0.81 -10.66 0.11
N ARG A 12 -0.20 -9.89 -0.78
CA ARG A 12 -0.85 -8.75 -1.49
C ARG A 12 -1.37 -9.11 -2.87
N GLY A 13 -1.09 -10.31 -3.35
CA GLY A 13 -1.46 -10.77 -4.67
C GLY A 13 -2.96 -10.93 -4.83
N LEU A 14 -3.48 -10.62 -6.01
CA LEU A 14 -4.87 -10.87 -6.38
C LEU A 14 -5.12 -12.32 -6.78
N PHE A 15 -4.08 -13.01 -7.26
CA PHE A 15 -4.17 -14.36 -7.81
C PHE A 15 -3.28 -15.33 -7.02
N PRO A 16 -3.77 -16.54 -6.72
CA PRO A 16 -2.92 -17.60 -6.20
C PRO A 16 -1.91 -18.06 -7.27
N ILE A 17 -0.83 -18.71 -6.83
CA ILE A 17 0.24 -19.21 -7.71
C ILE A 17 -0.31 -20.07 -8.85
N SER A 18 -1.28 -20.94 -8.56
CA SER A 18 -1.95 -21.78 -9.55
C SER A 18 -2.66 -20.98 -10.65
N SER A 19 -3.34 -19.89 -10.29
CA SER A 19 -3.99 -19.00 -11.26
C SER A 19 -2.97 -18.22 -12.08
N ILE A 20 -1.89 -17.75 -11.45
CA ILE A 20 -0.79 -17.07 -12.16
C ILE A 20 -0.15 -18.02 -13.16
N ALA A 21 0.10 -19.27 -12.77
CA ALA A 21 0.66 -20.30 -13.63
C ALA A 21 -0.21 -20.54 -14.88
N ILE A 22 -1.53 -20.63 -14.70
CA ILE A 22 -2.49 -20.76 -15.81
C ILE A 22 -2.44 -19.52 -16.72
N ILE A 23 -2.56 -18.32 -16.15
CA ILE A 23 -2.60 -17.05 -16.91
C ILE A 23 -1.32 -16.85 -17.74
N LEU A 24 -0.17 -17.16 -17.15
CA LEU A 24 1.13 -16.97 -17.80
C LEU A 24 1.57 -18.16 -18.66
N ASN A 25 0.76 -19.23 -18.72
CA ASN A 25 1.11 -20.50 -19.35
C ASN A 25 2.48 -21.03 -18.86
N LYS A 26 2.64 -21.08 -17.54
CA LYS A 26 3.83 -21.57 -16.81
C LYS A 26 3.44 -22.66 -15.82
N SER A 27 4.43 -23.41 -15.33
CA SER A 27 4.21 -24.29 -14.18
C SER A 27 4.24 -23.49 -12.87
N GLU A 28 3.57 -23.98 -11.83
CA GLU A 28 3.60 -23.36 -10.51
C GLU A 28 5.03 -23.23 -9.97
N LYS A 29 5.87 -24.25 -10.22
CA LYS A 29 7.29 -24.24 -9.86
C LYS A 29 8.04 -23.07 -10.49
N GLN A 30 7.80 -22.78 -11.77
CA GLN A 30 8.43 -21.64 -12.45
C GLN A 30 7.99 -20.31 -11.84
N VAL A 31 6.72 -20.18 -11.45
CA VAL A 31 6.21 -18.97 -10.78
C VAL A 31 6.87 -18.80 -9.41
N GLU A 32 6.99 -19.87 -8.63
CA GLU A 32 7.68 -19.84 -7.34
C GLU A 32 9.17 -19.48 -7.46
N GLU A 33 9.86 -20.05 -8.45
CA GLU A 33 11.27 -19.73 -8.73
C GLU A 33 11.45 -18.25 -9.06
N ILE A 34 10.57 -17.68 -9.89
CA ILE A 34 10.59 -16.25 -10.22
C ILE A 34 10.38 -15.40 -8.96
N LEU A 35 9.36 -15.70 -8.15
CA LEU A 35 9.08 -14.94 -6.91
C LEU A 35 10.23 -14.99 -5.91
N GLN A 36 11.00 -16.08 -5.89
CA GLN A 36 12.18 -16.25 -5.05
C GLN A 36 13.42 -15.52 -5.59
N CYS A 37 13.50 -15.29 -6.90
CA CYS A 37 14.60 -14.61 -7.56
C CYS A 37 14.37 -13.09 -7.76
N LEU A 38 13.26 -12.54 -7.24
CA LEU A 38 12.98 -11.12 -7.35
C LEU A 38 14.11 -10.28 -6.71
N PRO A 39 14.57 -9.20 -7.36
CA PRO A 39 15.63 -8.37 -6.81
C PRO A 39 15.19 -7.73 -5.50
N ILE A 40 16.07 -7.80 -4.48
CA ILE A 40 15.90 -7.05 -3.23
C ILE A 40 16.80 -5.82 -3.30
N PRO A 41 16.24 -4.59 -3.29
CA PRO A 41 17.02 -3.36 -3.21
C PRO A 41 17.96 -3.38 -1.99
N ILE A 42 19.18 -2.86 -2.14
CA ILE A 42 20.20 -2.83 -1.06
C ILE A 42 19.63 -2.13 0.19
N GLU A 43 18.87 -1.06 -0.01
CA GLU A 43 18.17 -0.32 1.03
C GLU A 43 17.32 -1.23 1.92
N PHE A 44 16.55 -2.16 1.32
CA PHE A 44 15.68 -3.07 2.04
C PHE A 44 16.45 -3.99 3.01
N LYS A 45 17.67 -4.39 2.65
CA LYS A 45 18.50 -5.25 3.50
C LYS A 45 18.83 -4.57 4.84
N ASN A 46 19.00 -3.25 4.82
CA ASN A 46 19.36 -2.46 6.00
C ASN A 46 18.14 -2.09 6.88
N LEU A 47 16.92 -2.16 6.35
CA LEU A 47 15.70 -1.87 7.10
C LEU A 47 15.34 -2.99 8.07
N LYS A 48 14.69 -2.63 9.18
CA LYS A 48 14.23 -3.59 10.21
C LYS A 48 12.78 -3.31 10.62
N GLY A 49 12.09 -4.38 11.04
CA GLY A 49 10.75 -4.31 11.63
C GLY A 49 9.75 -3.52 10.76
N PRO A 50 9.01 -2.54 11.33
CA PRO A 50 8.00 -1.75 10.62
C PRO A 50 8.50 -1.00 9.37
N GLN A 51 9.80 -0.68 9.30
CA GLN A 51 10.36 -0.02 8.12
C GLN A 51 10.31 -0.90 6.87
N ARG A 52 10.50 -2.22 7.04
CA ARG A 52 10.41 -3.17 5.91
C ARG A 52 9.00 -3.19 5.34
N ALA A 53 7.99 -3.23 6.21
CA ALA A 53 6.60 -3.15 5.79
C ALA A 53 6.31 -1.82 5.07
N GLY A 54 6.76 -0.68 5.62
CA GLY A 54 6.62 0.62 4.97
C GLY A 54 7.27 0.69 3.59
N PHE A 55 8.48 0.15 3.45
CA PHE A 55 9.20 0.09 2.16
C PHE A 55 8.45 -0.76 1.13
N LEU A 56 7.96 -1.94 1.54
CA LEU A 56 7.24 -2.84 0.63
C LEU A 56 5.90 -2.22 0.19
N GLU A 57 5.17 -1.64 1.13
CA GLU A 57 3.92 -0.92 0.85
C GLU A 57 4.15 0.25 -0.12
N PHE A 58 5.20 1.04 0.08
CA PHE A 58 5.51 2.19 -0.78
C PHE A 58 5.91 1.76 -2.19
N ASN A 59 6.89 0.84 -2.31
CA ASN A 59 7.50 0.50 -3.60
C ASN A 59 6.74 -0.56 -4.42
N TYR A 60 5.99 -1.45 -3.76
CA TYR A 60 5.31 -2.55 -4.47
C TYR A 60 3.81 -2.34 -4.55
N TYR A 61 3.14 -1.95 -3.47
CA TYR A 61 1.67 -1.82 -3.49
C TYR A 61 1.20 -0.44 -3.94
N MET A 62 1.67 0.62 -3.28
CA MET A 62 1.22 1.97 -3.58
C MET A 62 1.59 2.37 -5.01
N GLN A 63 2.84 2.15 -5.41
CA GLN A 63 3.30 2.49 -6.76
C GLN A 63 2.57 1.70 -7.85
N ASN A 64 2.46 0.38 -7.72
CA ASN A 64 1.98 -0.46 -8.83
C ASN A 64 0.46 -0.68 -8.83
N GLN A 65 -0.22 -0.47 -7.70
CA GLN A 65 -1.67 -0.63 -7.58
C GLN A 65 -2.35 0.71 -7.30
N LEU A 66 -2.09 1.34 -6.14
CA LEU A 66 -2.89 2.49 -5.71
C LEU A 66 -2.77 3.70 -6.65
N LEU A 67 -1.54 4.06 -7.04
CA LEU A 67 -1.32 5.20 -7.92
C LEU A 67 -1.83 4.93 -9.33
N LYS A 68 -1.60 3.73 -9.85
CA LYS A 68 -2.13 3.30 -11.15
C LYS A 68 -3.66 3.35 -11.18
N ASP A 69 -4.32 2.76 -10.19
CA ASP A 69 -5.78 2.72 -10.13
C ASP A 69 -6.36 4.13 -9.99
N THR A 70 -5.74 4.97 -9.15
CA THR A 70 -6.16 6.37 -8.99
C THR A 70 -6.03 7.11 -10.31
N ASP A 71 -4.88 7.01 -10.98
CA ASP A 71 -4.63 7.68 -12.26
C ASP A 71 -5.63 7.23 -13.34
N TYR A 72 -5.82 5.93 -13.51
CA TYR A 72 -6.75 5.38 -14.51
C TYR A 72 -8.19 5.84 -14.28
N MET A 73 -8.66 5.78 -13.04
CA MET A 73 -10.02 6.19 -12.71
C MET A 73 -10.21 7.70 -12.85
N CYS A 74 -9.21 8.50 -12.47
CA CYS A 74 -9.33 9.96 -12.55
C CYS A 74 -9.26 10.44 -14.00
N MET A 75 -8.35 9.88 -14.81
CA MET A 75 -8.26 10.17 -16.24
C MET A 75 -9.52 9.78 -17.01
N TRP A 76 -10.17 8.66 -16.64
CA TRP A 76 -11.46 8.27 -17.22
C TRP A 76 -12.55 9.34 -17.02
N HIS A 77 -12.44 10.13 -15.96
CA HIS A 77 -13.36 11.23 -15.64
C HIS A 77 -12.79 12.63 -15.95
N GLY A 78 -11.63 12.72 -16.62
CA GLY A 78 -10.99 14.00 -16.93
C GLY A 78 -10.52 14.79 -15.70
N LEU A 79 -10.28 14.10 -14.59
CA LEU A 79 -9.80 14.69 -13.33
C LEU A 79 -8.31 14.43 -13.15
N GLU A 80 -7.58 15.43 -12.67
CA GLU A 80 -6.20 15.26 -12.21
C GLU A 80 -6.17 15.19 -10.68
N VAL A 81 -5.83 14.03 -10.13
CA VAL A 81 -5.67 13.85 -8.68
C VAL A 81 -4.20 14.00 -8.29
N ARG A 82 -3.94 14.91 -7.36
CA ARG A 82 -2.62 15.13 -6.76
C ARG A 82 -2.52 14.41 -5.42
N VAL A 83 -1.33 13.92 -5.09
CA VAL A 83 -1.04 13.20 -3.83
C VAL A 83 0.03 13.96 -3.04
N PRO A 84 -0.32 15.00 -2.26
CA PRO A 84 0.66 15.89 -1.61
C PRO A 84 1.65 15.19 -0.69
N PHE A 85 1.26 14.07 -0.08
CA PHE A 85 2.13 13.27 0.79
C PHE A 85 3.19 12.47 0.03
N LEU A 86 3.17 12.47 -1.31
CA LEU A 86 4.22 11.90 -2.17
C LEU A 86 5.12 12.96 -2.78
N ASP A 87 5.07 14.18 -2.26
CA ASP A 87 6.08 15.17 -2.58
C ASP A 87 7.48 14.67 -2.18
N LYS A 88 8.47 14.94 -3.03
CA LYS A 88 9.83 14.42 -2.86
C LYS A 88 10.47 14.92 -1.57
N ASP A 89 10.35 16.22 -1.30
CA ASP A 89 10.97 16.83 -0.12
C ASP A 89 10.29 16.31 1.16
N PHE A 90 8.98 16.08 1.11
CA PHE A 90 8.25 15.47 2.20
C PHE A 90 8.67 14.01 2.46
N ILE A 91 8.87 13.22 1.41
CA ILE A 91 9.36 11.83 1.53
C ILE A 91 10.78 11.82 2.10
N ASP A 92 11.67 12.68 1.60
CA ASP A 92 13.06 12.76 2.06
C ASP A 92 13.12 13.15 3.55
N LEU A 93 12.31 14.12 3.98
CA LEU A 93 12.12 14.45 5.40
C LEU A 93 11.60 13.24 6.19
N CYS A 94 10.59 12.54 5.69
CA CYS A 94 10.05 11.37 6.38
C CYS A 94 11.07 10.23 6.51
N ASN A 95 12.00 10.11 5.56
CA ASN A 95 13.06 9.12 5.55
C ASN A 95 14.25 9.51 6.44
N SER A 96 14.47 10.81 6.68
CA SER A 96 15.53 11.29 7.58
C SER A 96 15.18 11.14 9.06
N ILE A 97 13.91 10.95 9.41
CA ILE A 97 13.47 10.82 10.80
C ILE A 97 13.85 9.45 11.36
N GLU A 98 14.45 9.45 12.55
CA GLU A 98 14.85 8.23 13.25
C GLU A 98 13.67 7.27 13.44
N PRO A 99 13.83 5.96 13.19
CA PRO A 99 12.71 5.02 13.26
C PRO A 99 12.07 4.92 14.65
N SER A 100 12.85 5.10 15.71
CA SER A 100 12.33 5.10 17.09
C SER A 100 11.29 6.21 17.29
N ILE A 101 11.45 7.36 16.64
CA ILE A 101 10.50 8.48 16.71
C ILE A 101 9.21 8.15 15.95
N LYS A 102 9.31 7.48 14.79
CA LYS A 102 8.16 7.13 13.94
C LYS A 102 7.32 5.99 14.48
N PHE A 103 7.95 4.97 15.07
CA PHE A 103 7.30 3.68 15.35
C PHE A 103 7.14 3.36 16.84
N ASN A 104 7.77 4.10 17.77
CA ASN A 104 7.75 3.79 19.20
C ASN A 104 6.58 4.45 19.97
N ARG A 105 5.45 4.69 19.31
CA ARG A 105 4.27 5.31 19.91
C ARG A 105 3.02 4.45 19.66
N PRO A 106 2.11 4.33 20.64
CA PRO A 106 0.90 3.51 20.49
C PRO A 106 -0.10 4.12 19.50
N ILE A 107 0.03 5.41 19.19
CA ILE A 107 -0.82 6.14 18.26
C ILE A 107 -0.22 6.05 16.86
N GLY A 108 -0.94 5.40 15.94
CA GLY A 108 -0.58 5.41 14.52
C GLY A 108 -0.59 6.83 13.96
N LYS A 109 0.34 7.14 13.05
CA LYS A 109 0.51 8.49 12.46
C LYS A 109 0.76 9.60 13.50
N TYR A 110 1.38 9.27 14.64
CA TYR A 110 1.67 10.22 15.73
C TYR A 110 2.26 11.56 15.24
N LEU A 111 3.32 11.52 14.43
CA LEU A 111 3.98 12.73 13.91
C LEU A 111 3.04 13.63 13.10
N LEU A 112 2.14 13.03 12.31
CA LEU A 112 1.13 13.77 11.55
C LEU A 112 0.11 14.42 12.48
N VAL A 113 -0.32 13.72 13.54
CA VAL A 113 -1.25 14.28 14.52
C VAL A 113 -0.62 15.45 15.28
N GLU A 114 0.62 15.30 15.72
CA GLU A 114 1.37 16.37 16.42
C GLU A 114 1.59 17.60 15.53
N ALA A 115 1.95 17.42 14.26
CA ALA A 115 2.19 18.53 13.33
C ALA A 115 0.96 19.42 13.10
N PHE A 116 -0.25 18.90 13.33
CA PHE A 116 -1.52 19.62 13.14
C PHE A 116 -2.28 19.87 14.45
N LYS A 117 -1.63 19.68 15.61
CA LYS A 117 -2.29 19.78 16.93
C LYS A 117 -2.95 21.14 17.20
N ASP A 118 -2.42 22.22 16.61
CA ASP A 118 -2.96 23.58 16.79
C ASP A 118 -4.11 23.89 15.82
N LYS A 119 -4.25 23.11 14.73
CA LYS A 119 -5.36 23.19 13.76
C LYS A 119 -6.43 22.13 14.03
N ARG A 120 -6.45 21.61 15.26
CA ARG A 120 -7.22 20.42 15.64
C ARG A 120 -8.73 20.68 15.58
N GLN A 121 -9.37 20.15 14.54
CA GLN A 121 -10.81 19.88 14.57
C GLN A 121 -11.09 18.63 15.43
N SER A 122 -12.31 18.48 15.95
CA SER A 122 -12.72 17.44 16.91
C SER A 122 -12.52 15.97 16.48
N ARG A 123 -11.99 15.70 15.28
CA ARG A 123 -11.86 14.36 14.69
C ARG A 123 -10.47 13.73 14.80
N PHE A 124 -9.47 14.42 15.37
CA PHE A 124 -8.15 13.84 15.63
C PHE A 124 -8.18 12.97 16.91
N GLY A 125 -8.13 11.65 16.73
CA GLY A 125 -8.25 10.63 17.79
C GLY A 125 -9.21 9.49 17.43
N ILE A 126 -9.95 9.61 16.33
CA ILE A 126 -10.71 8.49 15.76
C ILE A 126 -9.72 7.46 15.25
N GLY A 127 -9.92 6.18 15.57
CA GLY A 127 -9.12 5.08 15.03
C GLY A 127 -9.08 5.12 13.51
N LYS A 128 -8.07 4.49 12.90
CA LYS A 128 -7.95 4.41 11.44
C LYS A 128 -9.23 3.79 10.87
N SER A 129 -10.07 4.61 10.23
CA SER A 129 -11.19 4.13 9.43
C SER A 129 -10.72 4.00 7.98
N GLY A 130 -10.95 2.83 7.39
CA GLY A 130 -10.70 2.63 5.97
C GLY A 130 -11.76 3.33 5.12
N PHE A 131 -11.54 3.35 3.81
CA PHE A 131 -12.60 3.63 2.86
C PHE A 131 -13.42 2.36 2.69
N THR A 132 -14.51 2.23 3.44
CA THR A 132 -15.44 1.12 3.28
C THR A 132 -16.55 1.55 2.33
N PHE A 133 -16.71 0.84 1.23
CA PHE A 133 -17.92 0.96 0.44
C PHE A 133 -19.10 0.32 1.19
N PRO A 134 -20.33 0.83 1.03
CA PRO A 134 -21.52 0.23 1.63
C PRO A 134 -21.95 -0.99 0.81
N PHE A 135 -21.05 -1.97 0.69
CA PHE A 135 -21.24 -3.17 -0.13
C PHE A 135 -22.53 -3.90 0.23
N ASP A 136 -22.84 -4.03 1.53
CA ASP A 136 -24.07 -4.68 1.97
C ASP A 136 -25.33 -3.97 1.46
N GLU A 137 -25.33 -2.64 1.38
CA GLU A 137 -26.44 -1.89 0.82
C GLU A 137 -26.52 -2.08 -0.69
N TRP A 138 -25.38 -2.02 -1.39
CA TRP A 138 -25.30 -2.20 -2.83
C TRP A 138 -25.72 -3.59 -3.29
N PHE A 139 -25.30 -4.65 -2.59
CA PHE A 139 -25.69 -6.02 -2.92
C PHE A 139 -27.17 -6.29 -2.61
N ARG A 140 -27.76 -5.61 -1.62
CA ARG A 140 -29.20 -5.70 -1.31
C ARG A 140 -30.06 -4.91 -2.30
N ASN A 141 -29.59 -3.75 -2.76
CA ASN A 141 -30.28 -2.95 -3.77
C ASN A 141 -29.94 -3.43 -5.20
N LYS A 142 -30.77 -4.32 -5.76
CA LYS A 142 -30.66 -4.86 -7.14
C LYS A 142 -30.68 -3.81 -8.28
N LYS A 143 -30.81 -2.52 -7.99
CA LYS A 143 -30.81 -1.44 -8.98
C LYS A 143 -29.48 -0.69 -8.99
N GLY A 144 -28.52 -1.24 -9.74
CA GLY A 144 -27.48 -0.47 -10.42
C GLY A 144 -26.17 -0.30 -9.67
N PHE A 145 -25.21 -1.16 -9.99
CA PHE A 145 -23.77 -0.81 -10.03
C PHE A 145 -23.02 -1.73 -11.01
N PHE A 146 -23.53 -2.94 -11.23
CA PHE A 146 -23.11 -3.82 -12.32
C PHE A 146 -24.23 -3.85 -13.37
N LYS A 147 -24.15 -2.97 -14.37
CA LYS A 147 -24.83 -3.13 -15.65
C LYS A 147 -23.76 -3.30 -16.72
#